data_AF-D7J0X7-F1
#
_entry.id   AF-D7J0X7-F1
#
_cell.length_a   1.000
_cell.length_b   1.000
_cell.length_c   1.000
_cell.angle_alpha   90.00
_cell.angle_beta   90.00
_cell.angle_gamma   90.00
#
_symmetry.space_group_name_H-M   'P 1'
#
loop_
_entity.id
_entity.type
_entity.pdbx_description
1 polymer ?
#
loop_
_entity_poly.entity_id
_entity_poly.type
_entity_poly.pdbx_seq_one_letter_code
_entity_poly.pdbx_strand_id
1 'polypeptide(L)'
;MALATLSLSMFCLIAFSQGHQATGIIVDETGESEIGANGGHYLGLMIEERQQLFLQRPRILISTDIGGTDPDDNQSMAHFLMYCNEFDTEGFISSPSYGSGSQEEILRMIDLYEQDLPKLKKHATRWPEPDYLRSITKQGRKGSAPYCGYSTATEGSEWIVECARRADERPLWVLVWGGLDDLAQALHDAPDIADKIRVYWIGGPNKKWSTNSYAYIVEHFPHVWFIENNASYRGFICEPKNHDKYNLGYYENYIKGAGLLGADFTAYYKGNPKLGDTPSLLYMMDGDPANPLRESWGGSFVPFTRSTRVVFNKLTTARDTVPIYSIMEFHVSGPVVKGMTVGTPCITLTIDRQSWDGYYLGEGKYVVKYSTYKTGTIPYTITSSKVSGFQPQNGEITIDNLWPGKAYSTDYRLGSNWYTDKQLSELYWGNCQGAMTVQKWRNEVMEDWGKRWVGLSSNIIPQNHAVLNETKK
;
A
#
# COMPACT_ATOMS: atom_id res chain seq x y z
N MET A 1 10.57 51.35 2.44
CA MET A 1 10.41 49.97 1.95
C MET A 1 10.78 49.04 3.10
N ALA A 2 9.78 48.57 3.85
CA ALA A 2 9.94 47.53 4.85
C ALA A 2 9.07 46.36 4.39
N LEU A 3 9.70 45.24 4.02
CA LEU A 3 8.99 43.97 3.82
C LEU A 3 8.66 43.45 5.23
N ALA A 4 7.38 43.42 5.56
CA ALA A 4 6.88 42.66 6.70
C ALA A 4 6.61 41.22 6.22
N THR A 5 7.40 40.29 6.74
CA THR A 5 7.08 38.86 6.78
C THR A 5 5.81 38.65 7.61
N LEU A 6 4.70 38.25 6.98
CA LEU A 6 3.50 37.78 7.68
C LEU A 6 3.52 36.26 7.77
N SER A 7 3.49 35.76 9.01
CA SER A 7 3.35 34.34 9.32
C SER A 7 1.96 33.84 8.92
N LEU A 8 1.89 32.69 8.26
CA LEU A 8 0.64 32.04 7.89
C LEU A 8 0.03 31.36 9.13
N SER A 9 -0.84 32.07 9.85
CA SER A 9 -1.66 31.51 10.93
C SER A 9 -2.79 30.66 10.33
N MET A 10 -3.12 29.56 10.99
CA MET A 10 -4.04 28.51 10.57
C MET A 10 -5.50 29.01 10.55
N PHE A 11 -6.12 29.13 9.37
CA PHE A 11 -7.55 29.46 9.22
C PHE A 11 -8.41 28.19 9.03
N CYS A 12 -9.52 28.08 9.76
CA CYS A 12 -10.53 27.03 9.58
C CYS A 12 -11.60 27.46 8.56
N LEU A 13 -11.91 26.58 7.60
CA LEU A 13 -12.93 26.81 6.58
C LEU A 13 -14.22 26.03 6.92
N ILE A 14 -15.36 26.72 7.04
CA ILE A 14 -16.69 26.09 7.08
C ILE A 14 -17.34 26.32 5.72
N ALA A 15 -17.57 25.24 4.95
CA ALA A 15 -18.25 25.30 3.66
C ALA A 15 -19.63 24.63 3.77
N PHE A 16 -20.67 25.32 3.29
CA PHE A 16 -21.99 24.75 3.06
C PHE A 16 -22.21 24.59 1.55
N SER A 17 -22.67 23.42 1.09
CA SER A 17 -23.05 23.22 -0.31
C SER A 17 -24.56 23.11 -0.46
N GLN A 18 -25.18 24.08 -1.13
CA GLN A 18 -26.40 23.87 -1.91
C GLN A 18 -26.24 24.58 -3.25
N GLY A 19 -26.21 23.80 -4.34
CA GLY A 19 -26.31 24.28 -5.73
C GLY A 19 -25.26 25.28 -6.19
N HIS A 20 -24.25 24.81 -6.95
CA HIS A 20 -23.35 25.56 -7.86
C HIS A 20 -22.70 26.89 -7.40
N GLN A 21 -22.79 27.30 -6.13
CA GLN A 21 -21.98 28.36 -5.54
C GLN A 21 -21.48 27.95 -4.16
N ALA A 22 -20.15 27.91 -4.00
CA ALA A 22 -19.51 27.85 -2.69
C ALA A 22 -19.28 29.28 -2.19
N THR A 23 -19.83 29.62 -1.04
CA THR A 23 -19.46 30.84 -0.29
C THR A 23 -18.80 30.40 1.00
N GLY A 24 -17.59 30.88 1.26
CA GLY A 24 -16.81 30.58 2.47
C GLY A 24 -16.63 31.84 3.31
N ILE A 25 -16.66 31.70 4.64
CA ILE A 25 -16.35 32.76 5.59
C ILE A 25 -15.00 32.40 6.23
N ILE A 26 -14.07 33.35 6.25
CA ILE A 26 -12.83 33.27 7.04
C ILE A 26 -13.17 33.82 8.42
N VAL A 27 -12.91 33.03 9.46
CA VAL A 27 -13.04 33.44 10.86
C VAL A 27 -11.65 33.37 11.46
N ASP A 28 -11.16 34.49 12.00
CA ASP A 28 -9.93 34.49 12.78
C ASP A 28 -10.17 33.89 14.19
N GLU A 29 -9.13 33.82 15.02
CA GLU A 29 -9.23 33.28 16.39
C GLU A 29 -10.16 34.11 17.31
N THR A 30 -10.65 35.27 16.87
CA THR A 30 -11.51 36.19 17.65
C THR A 30 -12.98 36.15 17.25
N GLY A 31 -13.33 35.53 16.11
CA GLY A 31 -14.72 35.36 15.68
C GLY A 31 -15.24 36.45 14.73
N GLU A 32 -14.41 37.36 14.24
CA GLU A 32 -14.83 38.43 13.31
C GLU A 32 -14.59 38.05 11.83
N SER A 33 -15.50 38.50 10.94
CA SER A 33 -15.42 38.22 9.49
C SER A 33 -14.63 39.30 8.75
N GLU A 34 -13.39 38.99 8.34
CA GLU A 34 -12.63 39.85 7.42
C GLU A 34 -13.07 39.61 5.96
N ILE A 35 -13.95 40.47 5.44
CA ILE A 35 -14.20 40.56 3.99
C ILE A 35 -13.44 41.77 3.45
N GLY A 36 -12.13 41.61 3.24
CA GLY A 36 -11.32 42.53 2.43
C GLY A 36 -11.31 42.09 0.97
N ALA A 37 -11.46 43.02 0.02
CA ALA A 37 -11.53 42.76 -1.43
C ALA A 37 -10.34 41.97 -2.01
N ASN A 38 -9.20 41.90 -1.30
CA ASN A 38 -8.05 41.08 -1.68
C ASN A 38 -8.15 39.62 -1.20
N GLY A 39 -8.89 39.32 -0.12
CA GLY A 39 -9.02 37.97 0.43
C GLY A 39 -9.76 36.99 -0.50
N GLY A 40 -10.76 37.49 -1.25
CA GLY A 40 -11.47 36.69 -2.26
C GLY A 40 -10.61 36.33 -3.47
N HIS A 41 -9.65 37.17 -3.84
CA HIS A 41 -8.73 36.90 -4.96
C HIS A 41 -7.65 35.89 -4.57
N TYR A 42 -7.11 35.98 -3.34
CA TYR A 42 -6.18 34.95 -2.81
C TYR A 42 -6.87 33.61 -2.58
N LEU A 43 -8.11 33.60 -2.08
CA LEU A 43 -8.90 32.37 -1.93
C LEU A 43 -9.25 31.76 -3.30
N GLY A 44 -9.60 32.58 -4.29
CA GLY A 44 -9.82 32.14 -5.67
C GLY A 44 -8.59 31.51 -6.29
N LEU A 45 -7.42 32.16 -6.17
CA LEU A 45 -6.14 31.61 -6.65
C LEU A 45 -5.76 30.31 -5.94
N MET A 46 -5.91 30.23 -4.61
CA MET A 46 -5.61 29.01 -3.83
C MET A 46 -6.57 27.85 -4.14
N ILE A 47 -7.83 28.14 -4.46
CA ILE A 47 -8.81 27.14 -4.90
C ILE A 47 -8.50 26.70 -6.34
N GLU A 48 -8.16 27.61 -7.24
CA GLU A 48 -7.79 27.31 -8.62
C GLU A 48 -6.47 26.54 -8.72
N GLU A 49 -5.44 26.89 -7.94
CA GLU A 49 -4.17 26.15 -7.87
C GLU A 49 -4.38 24.74 -7.31
N ARG A 50 -5.20 24.59 -6.25
CA ARG A 50 -5.52 23.28 -5.67
C ARG A 50 -6.38 22.44 -6.61
N GLN A 51 -7.34 23.05 -7.32
CA GLN A 51 -8.13 22.38 -8.36
C GLN A 51 -7.30 22.02 -9.60
N GLN A 52 -6.31 22.83 -10.00
CA GLN A 52 -5.38 22.48 -11.07
C GLN A 52 -4.45 21.33 -10.67
N LEU A 53 -4.01 21.25 -9.41
CA LEU A 53 -3.28 20.09 -8.89
C LEU A 53 -4.13 18.80 -8.93
N PHE A 54 -5.46 18.90 -8.75
CA PHE A 54 -6.39 17.76 -8.91
C PHE A 54 -6.64 17.36 -10.36
N LEU A 55 -6.37 18.23 -11.33
CA LEU A 55 -6.45 17.93 -12.76
C LEU A 55 -5.15 17.35 -13.33
N GLN A 56 -4.05 17.36 -12.55
CA GLN A 56 -2.78 16.80 -12.94
C GLN A 56 -2.69 15.31 -12.57
N ARG A 57 -2.14 14.50 -13.47
CA ARG A 57 -1.93 13.07 -13.21
C ARG A 57 -1.06 12.89 -11.98
N PRO A 58 -1.42 12.02 -11.02
CA PRO A 58 -0.56 11.77 -9.87
C PRO A 58 0.80 11.22 -10.31
N ARG A 59 1.87 11.70 -9.67
CA ARG A 59 3.21 11.13 -9.77
C ARG A 59 3.24 9.85 -8.96
N ILE A 60 3.47 8.70 -9.59
CA ILE A 60 3.50 7.43 -8.88
C ILE A 60 4.78 6.65 -9.15
N LEU A 61 5.21 5.89 -8.16
CA LEU A 61 6.22 4.85 -8.25
C LEU A 61 5.64 3.59 -7.61
N ILE A 62 5.75 2.45 -8.28
CA ILE A 62 5.23 1.16 -7.78
C ILE A 62 6.39 0.28 -7.34
N SER A 63 6.38 -0.17 -6.08
CA SER A 63 7.32 -1.16 -5.54
C SER A 63 6.59 -2.47 -5.28
N THR A 64 6.98 -3.54 -5.95
CA THR A 64 6.22 -4.81 -6.04
C THR A 64 7.13 -6.02 -5.90
N ASP A 65 6.61 -7.12 -5.40
CA ASP A 65 7.27 -8.43 -5.38
C ASP A 65 6.77 -9.37 -6.49
N ILE A 66 6.22 -8.81 -7.57
CA ILE A 66 5.77 -9.51 -8.78
C ILE A 66 6.76 -10.57 -9.28
N GLY A 67 6.21 -11.71 -9.72
CA GLY A 67 6.98 -12.92 -10.01
C GLY A 67 7.42 -13.67 -8.75
N GLY A 68 6.99 -13.20 -7.58
CA GLY A 68 7.26 -13.78 -6.27
C GLY A 68 6.31 -14.90 -5.91
N THR A 69 5.79 -14.87 -4.68
CA THR A 69 5.06 -16.02 -4.12
C THR A 69 3.58 -16.07 -4.46
N ASP A 70 3.01 -14.93 -4.86
CA ASP A 70 1.59 -14.76 -5.12
C ASP A 70 1.43 -14.05 -6.48
N PRO A 71 0.62 -14.58 -7.41
CA PRO A 71 0.45 -13.96 -8.72
C PRO A 71 -0.59 -12.82 -8.73
N ASP A 72 -1.03 -12.28 -7.59
CA ASP A 72 -1.93 -11.11 -7.60
C ASP A 72 -1.23 -9.81 -8.02
N ASP A 73 0.07 -9.63 -7.76
CA ASP A 73 0.83 -8.52 -8.33
C ASP A 73 0.81 -8.51 -9.87
N ASN A 74 0.81 -9.69 -10.51
CA ASN A 74 0.67 -9.80 -11.96
C ASN A 74 -0.71 -9.32 -12.43
N GLN A 75 -1.76 -9.67 -11.69
CA GLN A 75 -3.10 -9.17 -11.97
C GLN A 75 -3.18 -7.65 -11.76
N SER A 76 -2.60 -7.13 -10.67
CA SER A 76 -2.55 -5.69 -10.36
C SER A 76 -1.73 -4.92 -11.40
N MET A 77 -0.64 -5.50 -11.91
CA MET A 77 0.16 -4.94 -13.01
C MET A 77 -0.62 -4.92 -14.32
N ALA A 78 -1.38 -5.97 -14.65
CA ALA A 78 -2.27 -5.97 -15.81
C ALA A 78 -3.32 -4.87 -15.71
N HIS A 79 -3.92 -4.68 -14.52
CA HIS A 79 -4.82 -3.57 -14.26
C HIS A 79 -4.11 -2.23 -14.47
N PHE A 80 -2.95 -2.01 -13.82
CA PHE A 80 -2.16 -0.79 -14.00
C PHE A 80 -1.85 -0.48 -15.47
N LEU A 81 -1.37 -1.46 -16.26
CA LEU A 81 -1.00 -1.24 -17.67
C LEU A 81 -2.20 -0.84 -18.53
N MET A 82 -3.42 -1.17 -18.12
CA MET A 82 -4.64 -0.71 -18.77
C MET A 82 -5.11 0.69 -18.31
N TYR A 83 -4.48 1.27 -17.29
CA TYR A 83 -4.77 2.62 -16.76
C TYR A 83 -3.53 3.51 -16.67
N CYS A 84 -2.38 3.09 -17.19
CA CYS A 84 -1.11 3.81 -17.04
C CYS A 84 -1.14 5.20 -17.72
N ASN A 85 -2.11 5.46 -18.59
CA ASN A 85 -2.37 6.78 -19.16
C ASN A 85 -2.90 7.80 -18.13
N GLU A 86 -3.43 7.36 -16.98
CA GLU A 86 -3.97 8.21 -15.91
C GLU A 86 -2.90 8.69 -14.92
N PHE A 87 -1.66 8.20 -15.03
CA PHE A 87 -0.57 8.52 -14.11
C PHE A 87 0.65 9.11 -14.80
N ASP A 88 1.42 9.90 -14.05
CA ASP A 88 2.82 10.18 -14.35
C ASP A 88 3.66 9.12 -13.61
N THR A 89 3.79 7.94 -14.21
CA THR A 89 4.58 6.84 -13.63
C THR A 89 6.06 7.13 -13.75
N GLU A 90 6.76 7.10 -12.62
CA GLU A 90 8.18 7.44 -12.50
C GLU A 90 9.07 6.26 -12.16
N GLY A 91 8.50 5.13 -11.70
CA GLY A 91 9.29 3.93 -11.49
C GLY A 91 8.45 2.68 -11.28
N PHE A 92 9.02 1.55 -11.69
CA PHE A 92 8.69 0.23 -11.17
C PHE A 92 9.90 -0.33 -10.47
N ILE A 93 9.73 -0.80 -9.24
CA ILE A 93 10.79 -1.44 -8.47
C ILE A 93 10.34 -2.84 -8.12
N SER A 94 11.10 -3.84 -8.56
CA SER A 94 10.92 -5.20 -8.03
C SER A 94 11.69 -5.35 -6.71
N SER A 95 10.99 -5.41 -5.58
CA SER A 95 11.60 -5.47 -4.23
C SER A 95 11.02 -6.61 -3.36
N PRO A 96 11.23 -7.89 -3.73
CA PRO A 96 10.76 -9.03 -2.94
C PRO A 96 11.55 -9.20 -1.63
N SER A 97 10.91 -8.91 -0.48
CA SER A 97 11.44 -9.26 0.85
C SER A 97 11.51 -10.78 1.06
N TYR A 98 10.68 -11.53 0.34
CA TYR A 98 10.61 -12.98 0.34
C TYR A 98 10.22 -13.48 -1.05
N GLY A 99 10.59 -14.72 -1.37
CA GLY A 99 10.31 -15.32 -2.68
C GLY A 99 11.31 -14.92 -3.76
N SER A 100 10.91 -15.10 -5.01
CA SER A 100 11.77 -14.99 -6.20
C SER A 100 11.35 -13.87 -7.16
N GLY A 101 10.62 -12.86 -6.67
CA GLY A 101 10.19 -11.73 -7.47
C GLY A 101 11.37 -11.08 -8.22
N SER A 102 11.08 -10.53 -9.39
CA SER A 102 12.14 -10.00 -10.25
C SER A 102 11.62 -8.98 -11.24
N GLN A 103 12.45 -8.00 -11.58
CA GLN A 103 12.11 -6.99 -12.57
C GLN A 103 11.82 -7.58 -13.96
N GLU A 104 12.38 -8.76 -14.26
CA GLU A 104 12.14 -9.49 -15.51
C GLU A 104 10.66 -9.80 -15.71
N GLU A 105 9.90 -10.03 -14.64
CA GLU A 105 8.46 -10.25 -14.75
C GLU A 105 7.72 -8.95 -15.08
N ILE A 106 8.18 -7.80 -14.58
CA ILE A 106 7.66 -6.47 -14.96
C ILE A 106 7.92 -6.23 -16.45
N LEU A 107 9.15 -6.49 -16.90
CA LEU A 107 9.54 -6.35 -18.31
C LEU A 107 8.69 -7.25 -19.21
N ARG A 108 8.45 -8.50 -18.81
CA ARG A 108 7.57 -9.42 -19.54
C ARG A 108 6.13 -8.89 -19.63
N MET A 109 5.59 -8.31 -18.56
CA MET A 109 4.27 -7.68 -18.59
C MET A 109 4.24 -6.45 -19.52
N ILE A 110 5.32 -5.67 -19.57
CA ILE A 110 5.47 -4.54 -20.52
C ILE A 110 5.51 -5.05 -21.97
N ASP A 111 6.14 -6.20 -22.25
CA ASP A 111 6.15 -6.81 -23.59
C ASP A 111 4.74 -7.21 -24.07
N LEU A 112 3.85 -7.60 -23.15
CA LEU A 112 2.43 -7.84 -23.47
C LEU A 112 1.70 -6.52 -23.73
N TYR A 113 1.92 -5.52 -22.87
CA TYR A 113 1.35 -4.19 -23.03
C TYR A 113 1.73 -3.54 -24.36
N GLU A 114 2.99 -3.63 -24.77
CA GLU A 114 3.48 -3.08 -26.05
C GLU A 114 2.68 -3.59 -27.24
N GLN A 115 2.34 -4.87 -27.23
CA GLN A 115 1.57 -5.50 -28.31
C GLN A 115 0.09 -5.11 -28.29
N ASP A 116 -0.49 -4.85 -27.11
CA ASP A 116 -1.87 -4.37 -26.96
C ASP A 116 -2.00 -2.83 -27.10
N LEU A 117 -0.90 -2.08 -26.98
CA LEU A 117 -0.85 -0.62 -27.00
C LEU A 117 -1.52 0.01 -28.24
N PRO A 118 -1.37 -0.52 -29.48
CA PRO A 118 -2.08 0.03 -30.64
C PRO A 118 -3.60 0.00 -30.51
N LYS A 119 -4.17 -0.92 -29.73
CA LYS A 119 -5.61 -0.95 -29.43
C LYS A 119 -5.96 0.04 -28.33
N LEU A 120 -5.17 0.12 -27.26
CA LEU A 120 -5.34 1.07 -26.16
C LEU A 120 -5.32 2.53 -26.64
N LYS A 121 -4.39 2.87 -27.55
CA LYS A 121 -4.25 4.20 -28.16
C LYS A 121 -5.49 4.67 -28.95
N LYS A 122 -6.44 3.78 -29.26
CA LYS A 122 -7.70 4.15 -29.92
C LYS A 122 -8.74 4.74 -28.96
N HIS A 123 -8.63 4.42 -27.66
CA HIS A 123 -9.65 4.73 -26.66
C HIS A 123 -9.28 5.89 -25.75
N ALA A 124 -7.98 6.14 -25.56
CA ALA A 124 -7.49 7.23 -24.74
C ALA A 124 -6.15 7.77 -25.28
N THR A 125 -5.76 8.93 -24.79
CA THR A 125 -4.47 9.57 -25.10
C THR A 125 -3.51 9.45 -23.90
N ARG A 126 -2.26 9.90 -24.09
CA ARG A 126 -1.24 9.99 -23.02
C ARG A 126 -0.76 8.66 -22.45
N TRP A 127 -0.85 7.59 -23.26
CA TRP A 127 -0.21 6.32 -22.94
C TRP A 127 1.31 6.46 -22.91
N PRO A 128 2.00 5.95 -21.87
CA PRO A 128 3.45 5.89 -21.86
C PRO A 128 3.98 4.95 -22.95
N GLU A 129 5.09 5.30 -23.58
CA GLU A 129 5.73 4.39 -24.53
C GLU A 129 6.38 3.21 -23.79
N PRO A 130 6.37 1.99 -24.34
CA PRO A 130 6.93 0.81 -23.68
C PRO A 130 8.40 0.97 -23.28
N ASP A 131 9.23 1.59 -24.15
CA ASP A 131 10.65 1.84 -23.86
C ASP A 131 10.85 2.77 -22.65
N TYR A 132 9.94 3.73 -22.45
CA TYR A 132 9.97 4.56 -21.26
C TYR A 132 9.70 3.72 -20.01
N LEU A 133 8.65 2.88 -20.02
CA LEU A 133 8.33 1.99 -18.90
C LEU A 133 9.49 1.04 -18.55
N ARG A 134 10.19 0.51 -19.57
CA ARG A 134 11.41 -0.30 -19.36
C ARG A 134 12.54 0.51 -18.73
N SER A 135 12.75 1.75 -19.17
CA SER A 135 13.84 2.60 -18.66
C SER A 135 13.71 2.94 -17.16
N ILE A 136 12.47 3.00 -16.65
CA ILE A 136 12.14 3.30 -15.26
C ILE A 136 11.89 2.03 -14.42
N THR A 137 12.08 0.84 -15.00
CA THR A 137 12.00 -0.44 -14.29
C THR A 137 13.35 -0.75 -13.66
N LYS A 138 13.35 -1.04 -12.36
CA LYS A 138 14.55 -1.22 -11.54
C LYS A 138 14.47 -2.50 -10.72
N GLN A 139 15.63 -3.11 -10.46
CA GLN A 139 15.73 -4.20 -9.49
C GLN A 139 16.05 -3.63 -8.10
N GLY A 140 15.11 -3.81 -7.20
CA GLY A 140 15.27 -3.57 -5.78
C GLY A 140 15.91 -4.75 -5.04
N ARG A 141 15.75 -4.74 -3.72
CA ARG A 141 16.26 -5.78 -2.82
C ARG A 141 15.64 -7.15 -3.12
N LYS A 142 16.47 -8.19 -3.00
CA LYS A 142 16.01 -9.58 -2.89
C LYS A 142 16.30 -10.12 -1.48
N GLY A 143 15.25 -10.48 -0.75
CA GLY A 143 15.32 -10.91 0.65
C GLY A 143 15.05 -9.79 1.66
N SER A 144 14.93 -10.15 2.92
CA SER A 144 14.59 -9.21 4.00
C SER A 144 15.78 -8.40 4.51
N ALA A 145 15.51 -7.21 5.04
CA ALA A 145 16.53 -6.44 5.75
C ALA A 145 16.96 -7.11 7.08
N PRO A 146 18.22 -6.90 7.51
CA PRO A 146 18.70 -7.37 8.80
C PRO A 146 17.97 -6.66 9.96
N TYR A 147 18.30 -7.04 11.19
CA TYR A 147 17.60 -6.57 12.41
C TYR A 147 17.44 -5.04 12.53
N CYS A 148 18.42 -4.27 12.03
CA CYS A 148 18.40 -2.80 12.04
C CYS A 148 17.40 -2.18 11.03
N GLY A 149 16.84 -2.97 10.11
CA GLY A 149 15.76 -2.56 9.21
C GLY A 149 16.17 -1.92 7.89
N TYR A 150 17.47 -1.87 7.60
CA TYR A 150 18.04 -1.48 6.31
C TYR A 150 19.40 -2.18 6.14
N SER A 151 20.00 -2.11 4.95
CA SER A 151 21.39 -2.54 4.76
C SER A 151 22.13 -1.65 3.75
N THR A 152 22.43 -2.17 2.56
CA THR A 152 23.07 -1.43 1.47
C THR A 152 22.03 -0.93 0.48
N ALA A 153 22.33 0.21 -0.13
CA ALA A 153 21.60 0.74 -1.27
C ALA A 153 21.46 -0.31 -2.40
N THR A 154 20.33 -0.23 -3.08
CA THR A 154 19.96 -0.99 -4.28
C THR A 154 19.60 0.00 -5.38
N GLU A 155 19.61 -0.46 -6.63
CA GLU A 155 19.13 0.34 -7.77
C GLU A 155 17.70 0.86 -7.51
N GLY A 156 16.82 0.03 -6.94
CA GLY A 156 15.47 0.44 -6.52
C GLY A 156 15.47 1.57 -5.51
N SER A 157 16.18 1.42 -4.38
CA SER A 157 16.21 2.45 -3.34
C SER A 157 16.80 3.77 -3.83
N GLU A 158 17.84 3.74 -4.66
CA GLU A 158 18.44 4.93 -5.28
C GLU A 158 17.46 5.62 -6.22
N TRP A 159 16.68 4.83 -6.99
CA TRP A 159 15.65 5.36 -7.87
C TRP A 159 14.51 6.06 -7.12
N ILE A 160 14.09 5.52 -5.96
CA ILE A 160 13.12 6.22 -5.09
C ILE A 160 13.65 7.62 -4.72
N VAL A 161 14.93 7.70 -4.32
CA VAL A 161 15.58 8.97 -3.96
C VAL A 161 15.63 9.92 -5.14
N GLU A 162 16.02 9.43 -6.33
CA GLU A 162 16.08 10.23 -7.56
C GLU A 162 14.71 10.82 -7.92
N CYS A 163 13.67 9.98 -7.99
CA CYS A 163 12.31 10.43 -8.29
C CYS A 163 11.79 11.42 -7.24
N ALA A 164 12.01 11.15 -5.95
CA ALA A 164 11.55 12.02 -4.87
C ALA A 164 12.24 13.40 -4.90
N ARG A 165 13.48 13.49 -5.41
CA ARG A 165 14.23 14.74 -5.53
C ARG A 165 13.99 15.48 -6.85
N ARG A 166 13.22 14.94 -7.78
CA ARG A 166 12.85 15.65 -9.01
C ARG A 166 12.22 17.00 -8.69
N ALA A 167 12.58 18.03 -9.46
CA ALA A 167 12.01 19.37 -9.34
C ALA A 167 10.56 19.40 -9.85
N ASP A 168 9.64 18.94 -9.01
CA ASP A 168 8.20 18.90 -9.25
C ASP A 168 7.50 19.06 -7.89
N GLU A 169 6.62 20.06 -7.78
CA GLU A 169 5.94 20.41 -6.53
C GLU A 169 4.93 19.34 -6.07
N ARG A 170 4.49 18.45 -6.98
CA ARG A 170 3.61 17.35 -6.61
C ARG A 170 4.41 16.30 -5.81
N PRO A 171 3.83 15.73 -4.74
CA PRO A 171 4.49 14.64 -4.02
C PRO A 171 4.63 13.40 -4.90
N LEU A 172 5.69 12.62 -4.66
CA LEU A 172 5.80 11.29 -5.25
C LEU A 172 4.98 10.29 -4.41
N TRP A 173 4.02 9.63 -5.03
CA TRP A 173 3.29 8.53 -4.40
C TRP A 173 4.02 7.21 -4.58
N VAL A 174 4.53 6.65 -3.49
CA VAL A 174 5.16 5.34 -3.47
C VAL A 174 4.09 4.31 -3.11
N LEU A 175 3.60 3.58 -4.12
CA LEU A 175 2.64 2.49 -3.97
C LEU A 175 3.42 1.20 -3.72
N VAL A 176 3.39 0.70 -2.50
CA VAL A 176 4.15 -0.48 -2.10
C VAL A 176 3.20 -1.68 -2.03
N TRP A 177 3.39 -2.62 -2.96
CA TRP A 177 2.61 -3.86 -3.12
C TRP A 177 3.27 -5.04 -2.41
N GLY A 178 4.59 -4.98 -2.22
CA GLY A 178 5.36 -5.96 -1.46
C GLY A 178 5.83 -5.44 -0.10
N GLY A 179 7.08 -5.76 0.27
CA GLY A 179 7.68 -5.24 1.50
C GLY A 179 8.32 -3.86 1.36
N LEU A 180 8.74 -3.32 2.50
CA LEU A 180 9.20 -1.93 2.65
C LEU A 180 10.72 -1.77 2.59
N ASP A 181 11.46 -2.81 2.23
CA ASP A 181 12.91 -2.85 2.44
C ASP A 181 13.68 -1.79 1.63
N ASP A 182 13.30 -1.52 0.38
CA ASP A 182 13.90 -0.43 -0.40
C ASP A 182 13.41 0.95 0.01
N LEU A 183 12.16 1.07 0.50
CA LEU A 183 11.68 2.33 1.07
C LEU A 183 12.45 2.68 2.35
N ALA A 184 12.67 1.70 3.23
CA ALA A 184 13.45 1.87 4.45
C ALA A 184 14.90 2.25 4.13
N GLN A 185 15.50 1.60 3.12
CA GLN A 185 16.83 1.95 2.63
C GLN A 185 16.89 3.37 2.06
N ALA A 186 15.93 3.75 1.20
CA ALA A 186 15.87 5.08 0.60
C ALA A 186 15.73 6.19 1.66
N LEU A 187 14.84 5.99 2.65
CA LEU A 187 14.69 6.91 3.78
C LEU A 187 15.93 6.97 4.66
N HIS A 188 16.62 5.84 4.85
CA HIS A 188 17.89 5.80 5.59
C HIS A 188 18.98 6.62 4.90
N ASP A 189 19.17 6.41 3.59
CA ASP A 189 20.24 7.05 2.82
C ASP A 189 19.93 8.53 2.52
N ALA A 190 18.65 8.89 2.40
CA ALA A 190 18.18 10.22 2.02
C ALA A 190 16.97 10.67 2.86
N PRO A 191 17.16 10.98 4.16
CA PRO A 191 16.05 11.38 5.04
C PRO A 191 15.33 12.65 4.58
N ASP A 192 15.94 13.49 3.73
CA ASP A 192 15.34 14.68 3.14
C ASP A 192 14.17 14.39 2.18
N ILE A 193 13.98 13.14 1.73
CA ILE A 193 12.86 12.78 0.88
C ILE A 193 11.55 12.59 1.67
N ALA A 194 11.60 12.49 3.00
CA ALA A 194 10.44 12.16 3.83
C ALA A 194 9.27 13.14 3.64
N ASP A 195 9.57 14.42 3.40
CA ASP A 195 8.56 15.47 3.16
C ASP A 195 8.11 15.56 1.69
N LYS A 196 8.75 14.80 0.78
CA LYS A 196 8.48 14.81 -0.67
C LYS A 196 7.69 13.58 -1.14
N ILE A 197 7.60 12.55 -0.30
CA ILE A 197 6.92 11.30 -0.63
C ILE A 197 5.62 11.12 0.16
N ARG A 198 4.71 10.35 -0.42
CA ARG A 198 3.50 9.82 0.22
C ARG A 198 3.46 8.33 -0.03
N VAL A 199 3.27 7.54 1.02
CA VAL A 199 3.32 6.08 0.91
C VAL A 199 1.91 5.52 1.03
N TYR A 200 1.53 4.65 0.09
CA TYR A 200 0.37 3.77 0.23
C TYR A 200 0.90 2.35 0.24
N TRP A 201 0.79 1.66 1.37
CA TRP A 201 1.33 0.31 1.52
C TRP A 201 0.23 -0.72 1.75
N ILE A 202 0.28 -1.78 0.95
CA ILE A 202 -0.44 -3.02 1.18
C ILE A 202 0.30 -3.78 2.27
N GLY A 203 -0.09 -3.53 3.52
CA GLY A 203 0.58 -4.05 4.71
C GLY A 203 0.33 -5.53 4.91
N GLY A 204 -0.95 -5.93 5.03
CA GLY A 204 -1.43 -7.23 5.54
C GLY A 204 -0.37 -8.34 5.71
N PRO A 205 -0.16 -9.21 4.72
CA PRO A 205 0.88 -10.25 4.76
C PRO A 205 2.31 -9.70 4.60
N ASN A 206 2.51 -8.58 3.91
CA ASN A 206 3.82 -8.00 3.64
C ASN A 206 4.53 -7.48 4.90
N LYS A 207 3.77 -7.00 5.89
CA LYS A 207 4.30 -6.59 7.19
C LYS A 207 5.01 -7.72 7.92
N LYS A 208 4.49 -8.93 7.78
CA LYS A 208 5.13 -10.14 8.31
C LYS A 208 6.49 -10.39 7.63
N TRP A 209 6.62 -10.16 6.33
CA TRP A 209 7.87 -10.37 5.59
C TRP A 209 8.88 -9.23 5.71
N SER A 210 8.42 -8.03 6.11
CA SER A 210 9.24 -6.81 6.18
C SER A 210 9.22 -6.19 7.59
N THR A 211 9.20 -7.02 8.65
CA THR A 211 9.06 -6.56 10.05
C THR A 211 10.18 -5.62 10.50
N ASN A 212 11.43 -5.91 10.11
CA ASN A 212 12.57 -5.09 10.48
C ASN A 212 12.51 -3.70 9.82
N SER A 213 12.24 -3.66 8.52
CA SER A 213 12.13 -2.43 7.73
C SER A 213 10.94 -1.59 8.16
N TYR A 214 9.79 -2.22 8.41
CA TYR A 214 8.64 -1.55 9.00
C TYR A 214 8.98 -0.93 10.36
N ALA A 215 9.58 -1.70 11.28
CA ALA A 215 9.96 -1.23 12.61
C ALA A 215 10.91 -0.02 12.52
N TYR A 216 11.88 -0.06 11.61
CA TYR A 216 12.79 1.04 11.36
C TYR A 216 12.06 2.30 10.87
N ILE A 217 11.13 2.18 9.90
CA ILE A 217 10.38 3.32 9.38
C ILE A 217 9.52 3.98 10.48
N VAL A 218 8.75 3.19 11.24
CA VAL A 218 7.87 3.77 12.28
C VAL A 218 8.64 4.37 13.45
N GLU A 219 9.86 3.89 13.72
CA GLU A 219 10.72 4.41 14.79
C GLU A 219 11.45 5.70 14.39
N HIS A 220 11.92 5.78 13.14
CA HIS A 220 12.81 6.86 12.70
C HIS A 220 12.13 7.91 11.80
N PHE A 221 11.01 7.57 11.15
CA PHE A 221 10.27 8.45 10.24
C PHE A 221 8.80 8.59 10.63
N PRO A 222 8.46 8.90 11.89
CA PRO A 222 7.07 8.98 12.34
C PRO A 222 6.28 10.12 11.67
N HIS A 223 6.92 11.02 10.93
CA HIS A 223 6.28 12.16 10.27
C HIS A 223 6.02 11.97 8.77
N VAL A 224 6.56 10.90 8.15
CA VAL A 224 6.30 10.60 6.74
C VAL A 224 4.81 10.40 6.52
N TRP A 225 4.30 10.85 5.37
CA TRP A 225 2.89 10.65 5.03
C TRP A 225 2.68 9.20 4.58
N PHE A 226 1.81 8.47 5.30
CA PHE A 226 1.73 7.02 5.16
C PHE A 226 0.31 6.48 5.37
N ILE A 227 -0.19 5.70 4.41
CA ILE A 227 -1.36 4.83 4.57
C ILE A 227 -0.86 3.39 4.76
N GLU A 228 -1.14 2.83 5.93
CA GLU A 228 -0.95 1.42 6.24
C GLU A 228 -2.29 0.69 6.05
N ASN A 229 -2.47 0.12 4.85
CA ASN A 229 -3.65 -0.68 4.50
C ASN A 229 -3.38 -2.16 4.83
N ASN A 230 -3.72 -2.59 6.03
CA ASN A 230 -3.51 -3.96 6.48
C ASN A 230 -4.63 -4.91 6.06
N ALA A 231 -5.84 -4.41 5.82
CA ALA A 231 -7.01 -5.25 5.58
C ALA A 231 -8.03 -4.69 4.59
N SER A 232 -8.12 -3.37 4.42
CA SER A 232 -9.15 -2.76 3.56
C SER A 232 -9.04 -3.22 2.11
N TYR A 233 -7.80 -3.43 1.63
CA TYR A 233 -7.51 -3.93 0.28
C TYR A 233 -8.23 -5.25 -0.04
N ARG A 234 -8.50 -6.09 0.98
CA ARG A 234 -9.16 -7.39 0.79
C ARG A 234 -10.59 -7.24 0.29
N GLY A 235 -11.23 -6.09 0.48
CA GLY A 235 -12.56 -5.81 -0.07
C GLY A 235 -12.63 -5.90 -1.60
N PHE A 236 -11.50 -5.87 -2.29
CA PHE A 236 -11.44 -5.98 -3.75
C PHE A 236 -11.26 -7.42 -4.27
N ILE A 237 -10.85 -8.36 -3.41
CA ILE A 237 -10.63 -9.76 -3.79
C ILE A 237 -11.97 -10.42 -4.17
N CYS A 238 -12.00 -11.21 -5.23
CA CYS A 238 -13.20 -11.92 -5.66
C CYS A 238 -13.75 -12.86 -4.57
N GLU A 239 -15.07 -12.96 -4.52
CA GLU A 239 -15.74 -13.90 -3.62
C GLU A 239 -15.72 -15.33 -4.18
N PRO A 240 -15.18 -16.32 -3.46
CA PRO A 240 -14.89 -17.67 -3.97
C PRO A 240 -16.13 -18.53 -4.26
N LYS A 241 -17.35 -17.98 -4.13
CA LYS A 241 -18.62 -18.64 -4.42
C LYS A 241 -19.59 -17.78 -5.22
N ASN A 242 -19.22 -16.53 -5.52
CA ASN A 242 -20.06 -15.64 -6.30
C ASN A 242 -19.69 -15.79 -7.78
N HIS A 243 -20.61 -16.33 -8.58
CA HIS A 243 -20.43 -16.57 -10.00
C HIS A 243 -20.94 -15.44 -10.89
N ASP A 244 -21.25 -14.28 -10.31
CA ASP A 244 -21.61 -13.10 -11.10
C ASP A 244 -20.45 -12.64 -12.01
N LYS A 245 -20.80 -11.73 -12.93
CA LYS A 245 -19.86 -11.20 -13.90
C LYS A 245 -18.74 -10.33 -13.31
N TYR A 246 -18.75 -10.02 -12.01
CA TYR A 246 -17.70 -9.22 -11.35
C TYR A 246 -16.75 -10.07 -10.50
N ASN A 247 -17.16 -11.27 -10.09
CA ASN A 247 -16.40 -12.21 -9.27
C ASN A 247 -15.86 -13.36 -10.13
N LEU A 248 -16.27 -14.60 -9.88
CA LEU A 248 -15.75 -15.77 -10.61
C LEU A 248 -16.15 -15.78 -12.09
N GLY A 249 -17.20 -15.04 -12.48
CA GLY A 249 -17.60 -14.89 -13.87
C GLY A 249 -16.80 -13.84 -14.63
N TYR A 250 -15.95 -13.04 -13.99
CA TYR A 250 -15.32 -11.87 -14.62
C TYR A 250 -14.51 -12.21 -15.86
N TYR A 251 -13.66 -13.24 -15.79
CA TYR A 251 -12.83 -13.65 -16.92
C TYR A 251 -13.67 -14.01 -18.16
N GLU A 252 -14.69 -14.85 -17.99
CA GLU A 252 -15.54 -15.30 -19.10
C GLU A 252 -16.40 -14.17 -19.69
N ASN A 253 -16.80 -13.18 -18.87
CA ASN A 253 -17.65 -12.08 -19.32
C ASN A 253 -16.87 -10.93 -19.97
N TYR A 254 -15.63 -10.68 -19.53
CA TYR A 254 -14.89 -9.47 -19.94
C TYR A 254 -13.50 -9.73 -20.52
N ILE A 255 -12.74 -10.67 -19.97
CA ILE A 255 -11.30 -10.82 -20.30
C ILE A 255 -11.09 -11.80 -21.46
N LYS A 256 -11.93 -12.84 -21.58
CA LYS A 256 -11.72 -13.91 -22.54
C LYS A 256 -11.67 -13.40 -23.98
N GLY A 257 -10.50 -13.55 -24.62
CA GLY A 257 -10.25 -13.08 -25.98
C GLY A 257 -9.84 -11.60 -26.08
N ALA A 258 -9.64 -10.92 -24.95
CA ALA A 258 -9.23 -9.53 -24.88
C ALA A 258 -7.69 -9.41 -24.86
N GLY A 259 -7.08 -9.20 -26.03
CA GLY A 259 -5.65 -8.89 -26.14
C GLY A 259 -4.71 -9.98 -25.60
N LEU A 260 -3.42 -9.64 -25.49
CA LEU A 260 -2.42 -10.52 -24.90
C LEU A 260 -2.40 -10.41 -23.38
N LEU A 261 -2.68 -9.24 -22.81
CA LEU A 261 -2.85 -9.09 -21.37
C LEU A 261 -3.97 -9.99 -20.84
N GLY A 262 -5.10 -10.13 -21.56
CA GLY A 262 -6.18 -11.01 -21.15
C GLY A 262 -5.86 -12.49 -21.35
N ALA A 263 -5.10 -12.84 -22.39
CA ALA A 263 -4.60 -14.19 -22.60
C ALA A 263 -3.64 -14.63 -21.48
N ASP A 264 -2.80 -13.72 -20.99
CA ASP A 264 -1.89 -13.95 -19.87
C ASP A 264 -2.64 -14.07 -18.53
N PHE A 265 -3.66 -13.22 -18.32
CA PHE A 265 -4.40 -13.14 -17.06
C PHE A 265 -4.98 -14.47 -16.57
N THR A 266 -5.36 -15.39 -17.47
CA THR A 266 -5.91 -16.70 -17.12
C THR A 266 -4.91 -17.60 -16.39
N ALA A 267 -3.61 -17.38 -16.56
CA ALA A 267 -2.56 -18.12 -15.87
C ALA A 267 -2.60 -17.88 -14.34
N TYR A 268 -3.17 -16.75 -13.91
CA TYR A 268 -3.25 -16.35 -12.52
C TYR A 268 -4.62 -16.66 -11.96
N TYR A 269 -4.67 -17.54 -10.96
CA TYR A 269 -5.92 -17.93 -10.30
C TYR A 269 -7.01 -18.44 -11.25
N LYS A 270 -6.64 -18.99 -12.42
CA LYS A 270 -7.56 -19.40 -13.49
C LYS A 270 -8.44 -18.23 -14.00
N GLY A 271 -7.91 -17.00 -13.97
CA GLY A 271 -8.61 -15.78 -14.33
C GLY A 271 -9.51 -15.20 -13.22
N ASN A 272 -9.55 -15.79 -12.03
CA ASN A 272 -10.33 -15.23 -10.92
C ASN A 272 -9.63 -13.98 -10.36
N PRO A 273 -10.33 -12.84 -10.22
CA PRO A 273 -9.70 -11.58 -9.81
C PRO A 273 -9.35 -11.56 -8.32
N LYS A 274 -8.07 -11.74 -7.97
CA LYS A 274 -7.55 -11.51 -6.62
C LYS A 274 -7.15 -10.05 -6.44
N LEU A 275 -6.28 -9.51 -7.30
CA LEU A 275 -5.97 -8.06 -7.41
C LEU A 275 -5.70 -7.37 -6.06
N GLY A 276 -4.88 -7.99 -5.19
CA GLY A 276 -4.66 -7.53 -3.81
C GLY A 276 -4.13 -6.09 -3.70
N ASP A 277 -3.37 -5.65 -4.69
CA ASP A 277 -2.65 -4.37 -4.63
C ASP A 277 -3.31 -3.27 -5.46
N THR A 278 -4.22 -3.66 -6.34
CA THR A 278 -5.02 -2.75 -7.17
C THR A 278 -5.71 -1.64 -6.36
N PRO A 279 -6.20 -1.86 -5.13
CA PRO A 279 -6.73 -0.77 -4.29
C PRO A 279 -5.81 0.44 -4.13
N SER A 280 -4.48 0.26 -4.16
CA SER A 280 -3.54 1.38 -4.14
C SER A 280 -3.61 2.25 -5.41
N LEU A 281 -3.85 1.66 -6.57
CA LEU A 281 -4.09 2.36 -7.83
C LEU A 281 -5.44 3.07 -7.81
N LEU A 282 -6.48 2.35 -7.37
CA LEU A 282 -7.84 2.87 -7.30
C LEU A 282 -7.95 4.09 -6.38
N TYR A 283 -7.15 4.11 -5.31
CA TYR A 283 -7.03 5.26 -4.41
C TYR A 283 -6.59 6.54 -5.15
N MET A 284 -5.69 6.37 -6.12
CA MET A 284 -5.14 7.46 -6.93
C MET A 284 -6.07 7.89 -8.06
N MET A 285 -7.02 7.06 -8.45
CA MET A 285 -7.91 7.29 -9.60
C MET A 285 -9.21 8.00 -9.25
N ASP A 286 -9.63 7.94 -7.98
CA ASP A 286 -10.93 8.44 -7.56
C ASP A 286 -10.77 9.51 -6.47
N GLY A 287 -10.97 10.78 -6.85
CA GLY A 287 -10.94 11.97 -5.99
C GLY A 287 -9.54 12.44 -5.54
N ASP A 288 -9.49 13.32 -4.52
CA ASP A 288 -8.24 13.88 -3.98
C ASP A 288 -7.42 12.86 -3.14
N PRO A 289 -6.29 12.32 -3.62
CA PRO A 289 -5.50 11.36 -2.85
C PRO A 289 -4.83 12.00 -1.62
N ALA A 290 -4.77 13.33 -1.50
CA ALA A 290 -4.22 13.98 -0.31
C ALA A 290 -5.11 13.89 0.93
N ASN A 291 -6.40 13.57 0.76
CA ASN A 291 -7.33 13.34 1.85
C ASN A 291 -7.61 11.84 2.02
N PRO A 292 -7.05 11.17 3.05
CA PRO A 292 -7.28 9.75 3.28
C PRO A 292 -8.58 9.46 4.04
N LEU A 293 -9.24 10.46 4.61
CA LEU A 293 -10.46 10.27 5.40
C LEU A 293 -11.72 10.12 4.54
N ARG A 294 -11.71 10.74 3.35
CA ARG A 294 -12.80 10.66 2.39
C ARG A 294 -12.92 9.25 1.81
N GLU A 295 -14.04 9.00 1.17
CA GLU A 295 -14.23 7.80 0.37
C GLU A 295 -13.47 7.91 -0.94
N SER A 296 -12.90 6.78 -1.37
CA SER A 296 -12.36 6.57 -2.70
C SER A 296 -12.58 5.11 -3.11
N TRP A 297 -12.46 4.79 -4.40
CA TRP A 297 -12.41 3.41 -4.89
C TRP A 297 -11.34 2.55 -4.20
N GLY A 298 -10.22 3.16 -3.80
CA GLY A 298 -9.13 2.50 -3.05
C GLY A 298 -9.31 2.45 -1.54
N GLY A 299 -10.48 2.84 -1.03
CA GLY A 299 -10.84 2.79 0.39
C GLY A 299 -10.84 4.16 1.07
N SER A 300 -11.09 4.13 2.37
CA SER A 300 -11.05 5.31 3.25
C SER A 300 -10.46 4.93 4.60
N PHE A 301 -9.64 5.81 5.16
CA PHE A 301 -8.77 5.52 6.29
C PHE A 301 -9.06 6.46 7.47
N VAL A 302 -8.43 6.19 8.60
CA VAL A 302 -8.49 7.01 9.82
C VAL A 302 -7.11 7.38 10.31
N PRO A 303 -6.94 8.49 11.05
CA PRO A 303 -5.65 8.85 11.62
C PRO A 303 -5.09 7.74 12.51
N PHE A 304 -3.78 7.55 12.43
CA PHE A 304 -3.06 6.44 13.04
C PHE A 304 -1.86 6.95 13.82
N THR A 305 -2.06 7.29 15.09
CA THR A 305 -1.04 7.96 15.92
C THR A 305 -0.16 7.00 16.72
N ARG A 306 -0.42 5.69 16.64
CA ARG A 306 0.39 4.67 17.30
C ARG A 306 0.37 3.37 16.52
N SER A 307 1.55 2.80 16.27
CA SER A 307 1.67 1.45 15.75
C SER A 307 1.97 0.47 16.87
N THR A 308 1.16 -0.57 16.96
CA THR A 308 1.22 -1.50 18.08
C THR A 308 2.50 -2.29 18.06
N ARG A 309 3.25 -2.18 19.17
CA ARG A 309 4.47 -2.93 19.43
C ARG A 309 4.34 -3.58 20.80
N VAL A 310 4.53 -4.89 20.86
CA VAL A 310 4.44 -5.66 22.11
C VAL A 310 5.75 -6.39 22.35
N VAL A 311 6.38 -6.09 23.49
CA VAL A 311 7.69 -6.65 23.87
C VAL A 311 7.50 -7.68 24.98
N PHE A 312 7.88 -8.92 24.70
CA PHE A 312 7.83 -10.03 25.64
C PHE A 312 9.21 -10.33 26.18
N ASN A 313 9.40 -10.12 27.49
CA ASN A 313 10.63 -10.46 28.22
C ASN A 313 10.51 -11.81 28.97
N LYS A 314 9.46 -12.57 28.67
CA LYS A 314 9.16 -13.90 29.21
C LYS A 314 8.43 -14.71 28.15
N LEU A 315 8.44 -16.03 28.29
CA LEU A 315 7.63 -16.89 27.42
C LEU A 315 6.14 -16.57 27.59
N THR A 316 5.46 -16.49 26.46
CA THR A 316 4.03 -16.21 26.42
C THR A 316 3.24 -17.50 26.45
N THR A 317 1.98 -17.36 26.82
CA THR A 317 0.97 -18.43 26.87
C THR A 317 -0.23 -18.04 26.02
N ALA A 318 -1.16 -18.97 25.81
CA ALA A 318 -2.42 -18.68 25.13
C ALA A 318 -3.26 -17.52 25.76
N ARG A 319 -2.94 -17.09 26.99
CA ARG A 319 -3.60 -15.95 27.65
C ARG A 319 -3.01 -14.60 27.28
N ASP A 320 -1.80 -14.59 26.72
CA ASP A 320 -1.16 -13.37 26.24
C ASP A 320 -1.76 -13.06 24.86
N THR A 321 -2.52 -11.96 24.80
CA THR A 321 -3.24 -11.54 23.59
C THR A 321 -2.60 -10.31 22.98
N VAL A 322 -2.42 -10.30 21.66
CA VAL A 322 -1.93 -9.15 20.90
C VAL A 322 -2.84 -8.82 19.71
N PRO A 323 -2.94 -7.53 19.35
CA PRO A 323 -3.60 -7.09 18.12
C PRO A 323 -2.97 -7.70 16.87
N ILE A 324 -3.79 -8.11 15.90
CA ILE A 324 -3.35 -8.49 14.56
C ILE A 324 -2.47 -7.37 13.95
N TYR A 325 -1.50 -7.70 13.09
CA TYR A 325 -0.53 -6.77 12.47
C TYR A 325 0.46 -6.08 13.42
N SER A 326 0.42 -6.35 14.73
CA SER A 326 1.42 -5.81 15.68
C SER A 326 2.83 -6.26 15.34
N ILE A 327 3.83 -5.45 15.70
CA ILE A 327 5.20 -5.91 15.83
C ILE A 327 5.35 -6.55 17.21
N MET A 328 5.51 -7.87 17.23
CA MET A 328 5.84 -8.64 18.43
C MET A 328 7.34 -8.82 18.53
N GLU A 329 7.91 -8.60 19.71
CA GLU A 329 9.30 -8.90 20.01
C GLU A 329 9.41 -9.94 21.10
N PHE A 330 10.00 -11.09 20.77
CA PHE A 330 10.29 -12.15 21.72
C PHE A 330 11.73 -12.02 22.20
N HIS A 331 11.91 -11.44 23.38
CA HIS A 331 13.21 -11.32 24.04
C HIS A 331 13.43 -12.54 24.92
N VAL A 332 14.54 -13.24 24.67
CA VAL A 332 14.90 -14.46 25.39
C VAL A 332 16.35 -14.41 25.87
N SER A 333 16.61 -15.08 26.98
CA SER A 333 17.95 -15.27 27.51
C SER A 333 18.52 -16.63 27.08
N GLY A 334 19.84 -16.70 26.92
CA GLY A 334 20.57 -17.90 26.58
C GLY A 334 22.06 -17.75 26.87
N PRO A 335 22.92 -18.66 26.38
CA PRO A 335 24.36 -18.59 26.57
C PRO A 335 24.97 -17.28 26.06
N VAL A 336 26.02 -16.79 26.70
CA VAL A 336 26.83 -15.67 26.19
C VAL A 336 27.75 -16.19 25.08
N VAL A 337 27.69 -15.59 23.89
CA VAL A 337 28.58 -15.96 22.78
C VAL A 337 29.68 -14.93 22.63
N LYS A 338 30.91 -15.31 23.00
CA LYS A 338 32.08 -14.43 22.93
C LYS A 338 32.39 -14.08 21.47
N GLY A 339 32.51 -12.79 21.17
CA GLY A 339 32.87 -12.28 19.84
C GLY A 339 31.73 -12.23 18.82
N MET A 340 30.50 -12.61 19.18
CA MET A 340 29.34 -12.44 18.31
C MET A 340 28.88 -10.97 18.31
N THR A 341 28.68 -10.41 17.12
CA THR A 341 28.26 -9.01 16.96
C THR A 341 26.75 -8.89 17.20
N VAL A 342 26.32 -7.79 17.83
CA VAL A 342 24.89 -7.47 17.97
C VAL A 342 24.23 -7.41 16.60
N GLY A 343 23.02 -7.95 16.48
CA GLY A 343 22.31 -8.06 15.20
C GLY A 343 22.71 -9.27 14.35
N THR A 344 23.60 -10.14 14.82
CA THR A 344 23.91 -11.41 14.11
C THR A 344 22.72 -12.38 14.18
N PRO A 345 22.21 -12.90 13.05
CA PRO A 345 21.14 -13.90 13.05
C PRO A 345 21.66 -15.24 13.59
N CYS A 346 21.18 -15.64 14.75
CA CYS A 346 21.73 -16.75 15.54
C CYS A 346 20.69 -17.63 16.24
N ILE A 347 19.42 -17.21 16.31
CA ILE A 347 18.31 -18.05 16.79
C ILE A 347 17.21 -18.10 15.73
N THR A 348 16.27 -19.03 15.86
CA THR A 348 15.17 -19.20 14.92
C THR A 348 13.86 -19.33 15.69
N LEU A 349 12.89 -18.47 15.38
CA LEU A 349 11.50 -18.64 15.81
C LEU A 349 10.76 -19.45 14.75
N THR A 350 10.22 -20.60 15.15
CA THR A 350 9.26 -21.36 14.36
C THR A 350 7.85 -21.09 14.86
N ILE A 351 7.01 -20.47 14.05
CA ILE A 351 5.63 -20.08 14.37
C ILE A 351 4.77 -20.21 13.11
N ASP A 352 3.54 -20.72 13.24
CA ASP A 352 2.64 -20.97 12.10
C ASP A 352 3.30 -21.78 10.95
N ARG A 353 4.14 -22.76 11.32
CA ARG A 353 4.93 -23.61 10.40
C ARG A 353 5.91 -22.84 9.51
N GLN A 354 6.28 -21.61 9.88
CA GLN A 354 7.28 -20.78 9.23
C GLN A 354 8.43 -20.47 10.19
N SER A 355 9.61 -20.19 9.64
CA SER A 355 10.82 -19.89 10.41
C SER A 355 11.27 -18.46 10.20
N TRP A 356 11.68 -17.80 11.29
CA TRP A 356 12.11 -16.41 11.32
C TRP A 356 13.46 -16.29 12.00
N ASP A 357 14.35 -15.50 11.41
CA ASP A 357 15.64 -15.20 12.02
C ASP A 357 15.45 -14.34 13.28
N GLY A 358 16.13 -14.75 14.34
CA GLY A 358 16.35 -13.95 15.53
C GLY A 358 17.82 -13.68 15.76
N TYR A 359 18.07 -12.63 16.52
CA TYR A 359 19.31 -11.88 16.52
C TYR A 359 19.91 -11.79 17.92
N TYR A 360 21.22 -11.76 17.98
CA TYR A 360 21.95 -11.55 19.23
C TYR A 360 21.89 -10.08 19.66
N LEU A 361 21.62 -9.82 20.93
CA LEU A 361 21.62 -8.49 21.53
C LEU A 361 22.82 -8.23 22.46
N GLY A 362 23.74 -9.19 22.58
CA GLY A 362 24.83 -9.11 23.55
C GLY A 362 24.46 -9.72 24.89
N GLU A 363 25.48 -10.07 25.69
CA GLU A 363 25.31 -10.53 27.08
C GLU A 363 24.33 -11.69 27.26
N GLY A 364 24.25 -12.60 26.27
CA GLY A 364 23.32 -13.74 26.32
C GLY A 364 21.85 -13.36 26.13
N LYS A 365 21.56 -12.15 25.64
CA LYS A 365 20.21 -11.69 25.24
C LYS A 365 20.02 -11.89 23.74
N TYR A 366 18.82 -12.29 23.36
CA TYR A 366 18.42 -12.54 21.98
C TYR A 366 17.01 -12.01 21.72
N VAL A 367 16.71 -11.70 20.47
CA VAL A 367 15.40 -11.19 20.06
C VAL A 367 14.96 -11.72 18.71
N VAL A 368 13.66 -11.96 18.55
CA VAL A 368 13.02 -12.13 17.25
C VAL A 368 11.89 -11.13 17.11
N LYS A 369 11.79 -10.44 15.96
CA LYS A 369 10.64 -9.63 15.57
C LYS A 369 9.70 -10.47 14.70
N TYR A 370 8.41 -10.45 15.01
CA TYR A 370 7.38 -11.18 14.26
C TYR A 370 6.12 -10.33 14.12
N SER A 371 5.40 -10.50 13.01
CA SER A 371 4.07 -9.93 12.79
C SER A 371 3.21 -10.97 12.08
N THR A 372 1.90 -10.82 12.14
CA THR A 372 0.98 -11.76 11.48
C THR A 372 -0.33 -11.08 11.10
N TYR A 373 -0.92 -11.60 10.04
CA TYR A 373 -2.25 -11.25 9.54
C TYR A 373 -3.28 -12.35 9.81
N LYS A 374 -2.94 -13.33 10.64
CA LYS A 374 -3.81 -14.44 11.06
C LYS A 374 -4.19 -14.28 12.52
N THR A 375 -5.45 -14.51 12.82
CA THR A 375 -6.02 -14.50 14.18
C THR A 375 -5.95 -15.89 14.81
N GLY A 376 -6.11 -15.96 16.14
CA GLY A 376 -6.18 -17.20 16.91
C GLY A 376 -4.93 -17.47 17.73
N THR A 377 -4.95 -18.59 18.46
CA THR A 377 -3.82 -19.02 19.29
C THR A 377 -2.82 -19.81 18.46
N ILE A 378 -1.57 -19.36 18.46
CA ILE A 378 -0.50 -19.93 17.64
C ILE A 378 0.64 -20.39 18.57
N PRO A 379 0.96 -21.69 18.58
CA PRO A 379 2.15 -22.18 19.27
C PRO A 379 3.41 -21.78 18.52
N TYR A 380 4.50 -21.60 19.25
CA TYR A 380 5.81 -21.33 18.68
C TYR A 380 6.94 -21.99 19.47
N THR A 381 8.07 -22.14 18.79
CA THR A 381 9.32 -22.60 19.40
C THR A 381 10.46 -21.69 18.97
N ILE A 382 11.31 -21.29 19.91
CA ILE A 382 12.58 -20.61 19.65
C ILE A 382 13.72 -21.59 19.86
N THR A 383 14.55 -21.77 18.85
CA THR A 383 15.70 -22.69 18.87
C THR A 383 16.97 -22.03 18.36
N SER A 384 18.11 -22.68 18.51
CA SER A 384 19.34 -22.27 17.84
C SER A 384 20.20 -23.48 17.51
N SER A 385 20.67 -23.54 16.26
CA SER A 385 21.77 -24.43 15.86
C SER A 385 23.14 -23.71 15.87
N LYS A 386 23.16 -22.39 16.04
CA LYS A 386 24.35 -21.53 15.96
C LYS A 386 24.91 -21.15 17.33
N VAL A 387 24.12 -21.30 18.40
CA VAL A 387 24.49 -20.97 19.78
C VAL A 387 24.59 -22.26 20.58
N SER A 388 25.83 -22.67 20.89
CA SER A 388 26.09 -23.87 21.70
C SER A 388 25.45 -23.74 23.09
N GLY A 389 24.72 -24.76 23.51
CA GLY A 389 24.03 -24.82 24.81
C GLY A 389 22.70 -24.08 24.89
N PHE A 390 22.23 -23.46 23.80
CA PHE A 390 20.92 -22.81 23.78
C PHE A 390 19.81 -23.84 23.94
N GLN A 391 18.98 -23.68 24.98
CA GLN A 391 17.86 -24.57 25.23
C GLN A 391 16.63 -24.13 24.42
N PRO A 392 15.93 -25.05 23.72
CA PRO A 392 14.67 -24.73 23.05
C PRO A 392 13.65 -24.14 24.00
N GLN A 393 12.94 -23.10 23.55
CA GLN A 393 11.92 -22.42 24.34
C GLN A 393 10.59 -22.48 23.61
N ASN A 394 9.54 -22.92 24.30
CA ASN A 394 8.21 -23.08 23.71
C ASN A 394 7.23 -22.12 24.36
N GLY A 395 6.32 -21.59 23.58
CA GLY A 395 5.24 -20.74 24.06
C GLY A 395 4.05 -20.75 23.12
N GLU A 396 3.03 -19.99 23.51
CA GLU A 396 1.84 -19.76 22.70
C GLU A 396 1.51 -18.28 22.75
N ILE A 397 0.89 -17.75 21.69
CA ILE A 397 0.39 -16.38 21.67
C ILE A 397 -0.98 -16.35 21.02
N THR A 398 -1.90 -15.56 21.56
CA THR A 398 -3.23 -15.36 20.96
C THR A 398 -3.26 -14.04 20.19
N ILE A 399 -3.67 -14.09 18.93
CA ILE A 399 -3.83 -12.92 18.09
C ILE A 399 -5.32 -12.58 18.00
N ASP A 400 -5.70 -11.40 18.49
CA ASP A 400 -7.07 -10.90 18.36
C ASP A 400 -7.29 -10.17 17.02
N ASN A 401 -8.56 -9.99 16.64
CA ASN A 401 -8.91 -9.32 15.38
C ASN A 401 -9.14 -7.81 15.55
N LEU A 402 -8.28 -7.13 16.31
CA LEU A 402 -8.34 -5.69 16.51
C LEU A 402 -7.07 -5.05 15.95
N TRP A 403 -7.21 -3.89 15.31
CA TRP A 403 -6.06 -3.08 14.91
C TRP A 403 -6.33 -1.59 15.09
N PRO A 404 -5.50 -0.83 15.81
CA PRO A 404 -4.30 -1.24 16.57
C PRO A 404 -4.59 -1.85 17.95
N GLY A 405 -5.85 -2.17 18.26
CA GLY A 405 -6.24 -2.73 19.57
C GLY A 405 -6.06 -1.75 20.71
N LYS A 406 -5.74 -2.21 21.93
CA LYS A 406 -5.45 -1.32 23.08
C LYS A 406 -4.06 -0.68 22.97
N ALA A 407 -3.82 0.40 23.72
CA ALA A 407 -2.51 1.04 23.79
C ALA A 407 -1.53 0.23 24.67
N TYR A 408 -0.26 0.21 24.26
CA TYR A 408 0.85 -0.33 25.06
C TYR A 408 1.90 0.75 25.32
N SER A 409 2.63 0.62 26.43
CA SER A 409 3.75 1.52 26.74
C SER A 409 4.90 1.42 25.73
N THR A 410 4.95 0.33 24.97
CA THR A 410 5.97 0.04 23.95
C THR A 410 5.56 0.46 22.54
N ASP A 411 4.32 0.93 22.33
CA ASP A 411 3.85 1.34 21.00
C ASP A 411 4.79 2.37 20.35
N TYR A 412 5.01 2.23 19.04
CA TYR A 412 5.67 3.27 18.26
C TYR A 412 4.76 4.48 18.16
N ARG A 413 5.28 5.66 18.48
CA ARG A 413 4.54 6.91 18.38
C ARG A 413 4.65 7.45 16.97
N LEU A 414 3.51 7.69 16.35
CA LEU A 414 3.42 8.20 14.98
C LEU A 414 2.94 9.66 15.00
N GLY A 415 3.37 10.41 14.00
CA GLY A 415 2.91 11.77 13.75
C GLY A 415 1.49 11.82 13.18
N SER A 416 1.05 13.03 12.82
CA SER A 416 -0.31 13.29 12.31
C SER A 416 -0.55 12.80 10.87
N ASN A 417 0.50 12.37 10.17
CA ASN A 417 0.44 12.05 8.73
C ASN A 417 0.31 10.54 8.46
N TRP A 418 0.04 9.75 9.50
CA TRP A 418 -0.17 8.32 9.39
C TRP A 418 -1.65 7.97 9.42
N TYR A 419 -2.04 6.99 8.61
CA TYR A 419 -3.41 6.53 8.46
C TYR A 419 -3.49 5.01 8.36
N THR A 420 -4.60 4.42 8.81
CA THR A 420 -4.82 2.97 8.71
C THR A 420 -6.30 2.62 8.54
N ASP A 421 -6.60 1.33 8.42
CA ASP A 421 -7.94 0.78 8.20
C ASP A 421 -8.95 1.24 9.25
N LYS A 422 -10.18 1.56 8.81
CA LYS A 422 -11.28 1.98 9.71
C LYS A 422 -11.71 0.86 10.66
N GLN A 423 -11.84 1.19 11.94
CA GLN A 423 -12.11 0.26 13.05
C GLN A 423 -13.60 -0.03 13.31
N LEU A 424 -14.50 0.75 12.71
CA LEU A 424 -15.94 0.59 12.93
C LEU A 424 -16.39 -0.81 12.49
N SER A 425 -17.13 -1.51 13.36
CA SER A 425 -17.51 -2.92 13.16
C SER A 425 -18.33 -3.15 11.89
N GLU A 426 -19.16 -2.20 11.50
CA GLU A 426 -19.97 -2.22 10.29
C GLU A 426 -19.14 -2.09 9.01
N LEU A 427 -17.87 -1.68 9.12
CA LEU A 427 -16.95 -1.60 8.00
C LEU A 427 -16.09 -2.86 7.81
N TYR A 428 -16.31 -3.88 8.65
CA TYR A 428 -15.66 -5.18 8.46
C TYR A 428 -16.36 -5.97 7.36
N TRP A 429 -15.55 -6.62 6.53
CA TRP A 429 -16.03 -7.66 5.62
C TRP A 429 -15.43 -9.01 6.05
N GLY A 430 -16.26 -9.88 6.62
CA GLY A 430 -15.78 -11.02 7.38
C GLY A 430 -14.88 -10.57 8.54
N ASN A 431 -13.64 -11.06 8.57
CA ASN A 431 -12.66 -10.66 9.58
C ASN A 431 -11.75 -9.51 9.13
N CYS A 432 -12.00 -8.89 7.97
CA CYS A 432 -11.12 -7.86 7.41
C CYS A 432 -11.60 -6.46 7.83
N GLN A 433 -10.87 -5.84 8.76
CA GLN A 433 -11.09 -4.47 9.21
C GLN A 433 -11.07 -3.48 8.02
N GLY A 434 -12.05 -2.59 7.94
CA GLY A 434 -12.13 -1.55 6.90
C GLY A 434 -12.43 -2.03 5.48
N ALA A 435 -12.52 -3.35 5.22
CA ALA A 435 -12.69 -3.90 3.87
C ALA A 435 -13.98 -3.48 3.17
N MET A 436 -15.06 -3.15 3.91
CA MET A 436 -16.28 -2.61 3.29
C MET A 436 -16.07 -1.24 2.63
N THR A 437 -15.03 -0.49 3.03
CA THR A 437 -14.71 0.81 2.40
C THR A 437 -14.26 0.67 0.96
N VAL A 438 -13.73 -0.49 0.58
CA VAL A 438 -13.33 -0.86 -0.79
C VAL A 438 -14.40 -1.71 -1.45
N GLN A 439 -14.93 -2.72 -0.74
CA GLN A 439 -15.87 -3.71 -1.28
C GLN A 439 -17.11 -3.08 -1.92
N LYS A 440 -17.62 -1.99 -1.32
CA LYS A 440 -18.80 -1.30 -1.84
C LYS A 440 -18.63 -0.71 -3.25
N TRP A 441 -17.38 -0.41 -3.65
CA TRP A 441 -17.04 0.13 -4.97
C TRP A 441 -16.69 -0.95 -5.99
N ARG A 442 -16.54 -2.19 -5.53
CA ARG A 442 -15.96 -3.27 -6.34
C ARG A 442 -16.69 -3.45 -7.67
N ASN A 443 -18.01 -3.51 -7.67
CA ASN A 443 -18.78 -3.73 -8.91
C ASN A 443 -18.63 -2.58 -9.91
N GLU A 444 -18.56 -1.34 -9.43
CA GLU A 444 -18.35 -0.16 -10.27
C GLU A 444 -16.97 -0.21 -10.94
N VAL A 445 -15.92 -0.47 -10.16
CA VAL A 445 -14.55 -0.60 -10.67
C VAL A 445 -14.41 -1.77 -11.65
N MET A 446 -14.97 -2.94 -11.32
CA MET A 446 -14.89 -4.10 -12.20
C MET A 446 -15.63 -3.86 -13.52
N GLU A 447 -16.78 -3.18 -13.50
CA GLU A 447 -17.49 -2.76 -14.71
C GLU A 447 -16.65 -1.77 -15.53
N ASP A 448 -16.01 -0.78 -14.90
CA ASP A 448 -15.15 0.18 -15.59
C ASP A 448 -13.96 -0.50 -16.27
N TRP A 449 -13.27 -1.39 -15.55
CA TRP A 449 -12.19 -2.18 -16.12
C TRP A 449 -12.68 -3.14 -17.21
N GLY A 450 -13.90 -3.67 -17.06
CA GLY A 450 -14.56 -4.50 -18.07
C GLY A 450 -14.71 -3.79 -19.41
N LYS A 451 -15.05 -2.50 -19.40
CA LYS A 451 -15.13 -1.68 -20.63
C LYS A 451 -13.78 -1.57 -21.33
N ARG A 452 -12.68 -1.44 -20.58
CA ARG A 452 -11.32 -1.40 -21.17
C ARG A 452 -10.94 -2.73 -21.80
N TRP A 453 -11.31 -3.87 -21.18
CA TRP A 453 -11.11 -5.19 -21.79
C TRP A 453 -11.88 -5.36 -23.10
N VAL A 454 -13.13 -4.89 -23.15
CA VAL A 454 -13.92 -4.89 -24.40
C VAL A 454 -13.19 -4.10 -25.49
N GLY A 455 -12.55 -2.99 -25.15
CA GLY A 455 -11.73 -2.20 -26.09
C GLY A 455 -10.51 -2.94 -26.67
N LEU A 456 -10.00 -3.97 -25.98
CA LEU A 456 -8.90 -4.84 -26.44
C LEU A 456 -9.35 -6.04 -27.26
N SER A 457 -10.65 -6.39 -27.20
CA SER A 457 -11.22 -7.53 -27.90
C SER A 457 -11.32 -7.28 -29.40
N SER A 458 -10.94 -8.27 -30.20
CA SER A 458 -10.92 -8.19 -31.68
C SER A 458 -12.33 -8.11 -32.30
N ASN A 459 -13.37 -8.41 -31.52
CA ASN A 459 -14.76 -8.36 -31.93
C ASN A 459 -15.46 -7.22 -31.21
N ILE A 460 -15.64 -6.08 -31.88
CA ILE A 460 -16.69 -5.14 -31.51
C ILE A 460 -18.01 -5.90 -31.72
N ILE A 461 -18.57 -6.50 -30.67
CA ILE A 461 -19.99 -6.85 -30.68
C ILE A 461 -20.71 -5.51 -30.49
N PRO A 462 -21.47 -5.01 -31.47
CA PRO A 462 -22.28 -3.82 -31.24
C PRO A 462 -23.25 -4.14 -30.11
N GLN A 463 -23.26 -3.31 -29.06
CA GLN A 463 -24.36 -3.35 -28.12
C GLN A 463 -25.64 -3.01 -28.88
N ASN A 464 -26.49 -4.01 -29.13
CA ASN A 464 -27.82 -3.77 -29.65
C ASN A 464 -28.60 -3.04 -28.56
N HIS A 465 -28.75 -1.73 -28.75
CA HIS A 465 -29.74 -0.93 -28.07
C HIS A 465 -31.12 -1.57 -28.25
N ALA A 466 -31.85 -1.66 -27.14
CA ALA A 466 -33.23 -2.10 -27.08
C ALA A 466 -34.09 -1.37 -28.12
N VAL A 467 -34.70 -2.12 -29.03
CA VAL A 467 -35.82 -1.64 -29.84
C VAL A 467 -37.07 -1.73 -28.98
N LEU A 468 -37.46 -0.58 -28.43
CA LEU A 468 -38.86 -0.26 -28.18
C LEU A 468 -39.64 -0.47 -29.49
N ASN A 469 -40.64 -1.35 -29.48
CA ASN A 469 -41.75 -1.25 -30.40
C ASN A 469 -43.05 -1.52 -29.65
N GLU A 470 -43.72 -0.43 -29.34
CA GLU A 470 -45.14 -0.37 -29.04
C GLU A 470 -45.97 -0.79 -30.27
N THR A 471 -47.06 -1.50 -30.00
CA THR A 471 -48.35 -1.49 -30.74
C THR A 471 -48.38 -1.85 -32.23
N LYS A 472 -49.13 -2.93 -32.56
CA LYS A 472 -50.49 -2.81 -33.15
C LYS A 472 -51.13 -4.18 -33.44
N LYS A 473 -52.40 -4.26 -32.99
CA LYS A 473 -53.48 -5.21 -33.27
C LYS A 473 -53.47 -6.57 -32.59
#